data_AF-A0A7J3DIU3-F1
#
_entry.id   AF-A0A7J3DIU3-F1
#
_cell.length_a   1.000
_cell.length_b   1.000
_cell.length_c   1.000
_cell.angle_alpha   90.00
_cell.angle_beta   90.00
_cell.angle_gamma   90.00
#
_symmetry.space_group_name_H-M   'P 1'
#
loop_
_entity.id
_entity.type
_entity.pdbx_description
1 polymer ?
#
loop_
_entity_poly.entity_id
_entity_poly.type
_entity_poly.pdbx_seq_one_letter_code
_entity_poly.pdbx_strand_id
1 'polypeptide(L)'
;MNWEEAFQKFEKSNVQISLLIILLVLYLVTKHILFAILTLLSFIVMVASEIYFGVKKHGIKYEILDTIAAVIFALFVWYGASFLLNTASPISAVVSCSMLPAIQRGDLIIIQGGGNYTAYEINITKEDYEALLGYSQAVHGEKVISVKGSVFSFCQAAPDDPFCYEFATKPEEFSESRGNFVFNYGRCKRRIGADVYKEEPCIINVSYKNKTYPIKLSHDIIVYQPNPNDIFAMYGDIIHRAYFKLNVDGKTYYLTKGDNNNLLDIQYYSYYYERGNTPVPLEHVKGRDVFQVPFLGYYKLFLSMMFSEDTQCNTLLFYPHE
;
A
#
# COMPACT_ATOMS: atom_id res chain seq x y z
N MET A 1 6.80 -38.87 -36.53
CA MET A 1 6.24 -38.42 -35.25
C MET A 1 5.08 -37.51 -35.57
N ASN A 2 3.87 -37.88 -35.18
CA ASN A 2 2.69 -37.02 -35.35
C ASN A 2 2.91 -35.74 -34.52
N TRP A 3 2.48 -34.57 -35.01
CA TRP A 3 2.59 -33.32 -34.27
C TRP A 3 1.92 -33.42 -32.88
N GLU A 4 0.82 -34.18 -32.76
CA GLU A 4 0.19 -34.45 -31.48
C GLU A 4 1.09 -35.21 -30.50
N GLU A 5 1.80 -36.25 -30.95
CA GLU A 5 2.73 -37.02 -30.10
C GLU A 5 3.94 -36.18 -29.69
N ALA A 6 4.45 -35.36 -30.61
CA ALA A 6 5.52 -34.42 -30.35
C ALA A 6 5.10 -33.39 -29.29
N PHE A 7 3.90 -32.84 -29.43
CA PHE A 7 3.37 -31.82 -28.52
C PHE A 7 2.99 -32.41 -27.16
N GLN A 8 2.46 -33.64 -27.10
CA GLN A 8 2.21 -34.34 -25.84
C GLN A 8 3.51 -34.67 -25.10
N LYS A 9 4.58 -35.02 -25.83
CA LYS A 9 5.91 -35.21 -25.24
C LYS A 9 6.50 -33.91 -24.71
N PHE A 10 6.23 -32.79 -25.38
CA PHE A 10 6.62 -31.45 -24.97
C PHE A 10 5.85 -30.99 -23.71
N GLU A 11 4.53 -31.19 -23.66
CA GLU A 11 3.69 -30.89 -22.48
C GLU A 11 4.12 -31.69 -21.25
N LYS A 12 4.35 -33.00 -21.39
CA LYS A 12 4.87 -33.84 -20.29
C LYS A 12 6.30 -33.52 -19.87
N SER A 13 7.02 -32.70 -20.63
CA SER A 13 8.37 -32.30 -20.29
C SER A 13 8.36 -31.04 -19.43
N ASN A 14 9.38 -30.84 -18.61
CA ASN A 14 9.53 -29.61 -17.82
C ASN A 14 9.82 -28.37 -18.69
N VAL A 15 9.82 -28.47 -20.02
CA VAL A 15 10.23 -27.38 -20.93
C VAL A 15 9.25 -26.21 -20.88
N GLN A 16 7.93 -26.46 -20.89
CA GLN A 16 6.93 -25.38 -20.81
C GLN A 16 7.05 -24.60 -19.50
N ILE A 17 7.14 -25.33 -18.38
CA ILE A 17 7.31 -24.73 -17.05
C ILE A 17 8.64 -23.99 -16.96
N SER A 18 9.73 -24.55 -17.47
CA SER A 18 11.04 -23.90 -17.48
C SER A 18 11.02 -22.62 -18.31
N LEU A 19 10.40 -22.63 -19.49
CA LEU A 19 10.23 -21.45 -20.32
C LEU A 19 9.40 -20.38 -19.61
N LEU A 20 8.30 -20.77 -18.98
CA LEU A 20 7.45 -19.86 -18.21
C LEU A 20 8.24 -19.20 -17.07
N ILE A 21 9.00 -19.98 -16.30
CA ILE A 21 9.85 -19.48 -15.21
C ILE A 21 10.93 -18.55 -15.74
N ILE A 22 11.62 -18.91 -16.81
CA ILE A 22 12.66 -18.07 -17.42
C ILE A 22 12.09 -16.72 -17.87
N LEU A 23 10.95 -16.73 -18.57
CA LEU A 23 10.28 -15.50 -19.01
C LEU A 23 9.82 -14.65 -17.83
N LEU A 24 9.30 -15.27 -16.77
CA LEU A 24 8.92 -14.58 -15.55
C LEU A 24 10.14 -13.95 -14.87
N VAL A 25 11.25 -14.68 -14.71
CA VAL A 25 12.49 -14.16 -14.13
C VAL A 25 13.04 -13.00 -14.97
N LEU A 26 13.06 -13.14 -16.31
CA LEU A 26 13.46 -12.06 -17.21
C LEU A 26 12.57 -10.83 -17.03
N TYR A 27 11.26 -11.00 -16.89
CA TYR A 27 10.37 -9.89 -16.57
C TYR A 27 10.69 -9.27 -15.19
N LEU A 28 10.88 -10.08 -14.16
CA LEU A 28 11.16 -9.60 -12.80
C LEU A 28 12.48 -8.81 -12.72
N VAL A 29 13.50 -9.24 -13.47
CA VAL A 29 14.84 -8.61 -13.51
C VAL A 29 14.85 -7.36 -14.40
N THR A 30 14.29 -7.46 -15.61
CA THR A 30 14.42 -6.38 -16.61
C THR A 30 13.25 -5.38 -16.59
N LYS A 31 12.12 -5.75 -15.97
CA LYS A 31 10.84 -5.02 -16.00
C LYS A 31 10.31 -4.72 -17.41
N HIS A 32 10.79 -5.41 -18.44
CA HIS A 32 10.41 -5.13 -19.82
C HIS A 32 9.08 -5.80 -20.21
N ILE A 33 8.13 -5.03 -20.75
CA ILE A 33 6.75 -5.48 -21.02
C ILE A 33 6.65 -6.69 -21.97
N LEU A 34 7.59 -6.83 -22.91
CA LEU A 34 7.66 -7.99 -23.80
C LEU A 34 7.71 -9.31 -23.03
N PHE A 35 8.52 -9.38 -21.96
CA PHE A 35 8.62 -10.60 -21.17
C PHE A 35 7.35 -10.88 -20.38
N ALA A 36 6.60 -9.86 -19.96
CA ALA A 36 5.27 -10.04 -19.38
C ALA A 36 4.29 -10.65 -20.39
N ILE A 37 4.24 -10.13 -21.62
CA ILE A 37 3.37 -10.65 -22.69
C ILE A 37 3.74 -12.10 -23.04
N LEU A 38 5.04 -12.40 -23.18
CA LEU A 38 5.49 -13.76 -23.47
C LEU A 38 5.19 -14.73 -22.33
N THR A 39 5.32 -14.29 -21.08
CA THR A 39 4.92 -15.07 -19.90
C THR A 39 3.41 -15.37 -19.95
N LEU A 40 2.57 -14.39 -20.30
CA LEU A 40 1.12 -14.59 -20.46
C LEU A 40 0.79 -15.64 -21.51
N LEU A 41 1.39 -15.53 -22.69
CA LEU A 41 1.16 -16.46 -23.79
C LEU A 41 1.63 -17.86 -23.45
N SER A 42 2.80 -17.99 -22.82
CA SER A 42 3.33 -19.27 -22.36
C SER A 42 2.39 -19.93 -21.35
N PHE A 43 1.83 -19.15 -20.41
CA PHE A 43 0.87 -19.64 -19.43
C PHE A 43 -0.43 -20.12 -20.09
N ILE A 44 -0.99 -19.33 -21.02
CA ILE A 44 -2.21 -19.70 -21.75
C ILE A 44 -2.00 -21.00 -22.55
N VAL A 45 -0.87 -21.13 -23.25
CA VAL A 45 -0.55 -22.33 -24.02
C VAL A 45 -0.42 -23.54 -23.10
N MET A 46 0.25 -23.39 -21.95
CA MET A 46 0.41 -24.44 -20.95
C MET A 46 -0.95 -24.94 -20.46
N VAL A 47 -1.81 -24.03 -19.96
CA VAL A 47 -3.16 -24.37 -19.47
C VAL A 47 -4.02 -25.00 -20.56
N ALA A 48 -4.02 -24.43 -21.77
CA ALA A 48 -4.78 -24.97 -22.89
C ALA A 48 -4.30 -26.36 -23.30
N SER A 49 -2.99 -26.61 -23.27
CA SER A 49 -2.42 -27.93 -23.58
C SER A 49 -2.77 -28.96 -22.52
N GLU A 50 -2.71 -28.60 -21.24
CA GLU A 50 -3.08 -29.45 -20.10
C GLU A 50 -4.55 -29.89 -20.21
N ILE A 51 -5.47 -28.93 -20.45
CA ILE A 51 -6.90 -29.23 -20.65
C ILE A 51 -7.11 -30.12 -21.87
N TYR A 52 -6.49 -29.79 -23.01
CA TYR A 52 -6.68 -30.55 -24.26
C TYR A 52 -6.25 -32.01 -24.10
N PHE A 53 -5.06 -32.25 -23.57
CA PHE A 53 -4.54 -33.60 -23.39
C PHE A 53 -5.22 -34.35 -22.25
N GLY A 54 -5.61 -33.65 -21.17
CA GLY A 54 -6.41 -34.19 -20.08
C GLY A 54 -7.75 -34.75 -20.56
N VAL A 55 -8.52 -33.92 -21.29
CA VAL A 55 -9.79 -34.34 -21.90
C VAL A 55 -9.61 -35.54 -22.84
N LYS A 56 -8.55 -35.56 -23.66
CA LYS A 56 -8.29 -36.67 -24.60
C LYS A 56 -7.95 -37.98 -23.88
N LYS A 57 -7.28 -37.91 -22.73
CA LYS A 57 -6.78 -39.09 -22.01
C LYS A 57 -7.79 -39.65 -21.00
N HIS A 58 -8.40 -38.78 -20.21
CA HIS A 58 -9.29 -39.17 -19.11
C HIS A 58 -10.77 -38.93 -19.44
N GLY A 59 -11.06 -38.07 -20.40
CA GLY A 59 -12.43 -37.66 -20.74
C GLY A 59 -12.89 -36.48 -19.88
N ILE A 60 -13.76 -35.66 -20.47
CA ILE A 60 -14.19 -34.38 -19.88
C ILE A 60 -14.80 -34.49 -18.47
N LYS A 61 -15.42 -35.63 -18.13
CA LYS A 61 -16.02 -35.84 -16.80
C LYS A 61 -14.97 -35.81 -15.68
N TYR A 62 -13.79 -36.39 -15.92
CA TYR A 62 -12.72 -36.43 -14.92
C TYR A 62 -12.08 -35.05 -14.77
N GLU A 63 -11.81 -34.36 -15.88
CA GLU A 63 -11.29 -32.98 -15.86
C GLU A 63 -12.21 -32.01 -15.09
N ILE A 64 -13.53 -32.18 -15.24
CA ILE A 64 -14.51 -31.41 -14.46
C ILE A 64 -14.41 -31.74 -12.97
N LEU A 65 -14.31 -33.03 -12.60
CA LEU A 65 -14.20 -33.45 -11.20
C LEU A 65 -12.90 -32.95 -10.56
N ASP A 66 -11.78 -33.03 -11.27
CA ASP A 66 -10.48 -32.55 -10.81
C ASP A 66 -10.49 -31.03 -10.63
N THR A 67 -11.11 -30.30 -11.58
CA THR A 67 -11.30 -28.85 -11.46
C THR A 67 -12.17 -28.49 -10.25
N ILE A 68 -13.28 -29.21 -10.04
CA ILE A 68 -14.15 -29.01 -8.86
C ILE A 68 -13.36 -29.28 -7.57
N ALA A 69 -12.58 -30.37 -7.52
CA ALA A 69 -11.75 -30.70 -6.37
C ALA A 69 -10.71 -29.61 -6.08
N ALA A 70 -10.06 -29.07 -7.11
CA ALA A 70 -9.11 -27.97 -6.99
C ALA A 70 -9.77 -26.68 -6.46
N VAL A 71 -10.97 -26.34 -6.94
CA VAL A 71 -11.73 -25.20 -6.44
C VAL A 71 -12.13 -25.39 -4.97
N ILE A 72 -12.62 -26.58 -4.59
CA ILE A 72 -12.96 -26.90 -3.20
C ILE A 72 -11.73 -26.78 -2.31
N PHE A 73 -10.59 -27.31 -2.74
CA PHE A 73 -9.33 -27.21 -2.01
C PHE A 73 -8.88 -25.74 -1.86
N ALA A 74 -8.95 -24.94 -2.92
CA ALA A 74 -8.62 -23.51 -2.86
C ALA A 74 -9.52 -22.75 -1.88
N LEU A 75 -10.84 -23.03 -1.88
CA LEU A 75 -11.77 -22.46 -0.91
C LEU A 75 -11.45 -22.91 0.52
N PHE A 76 -11.12 -24.18 0.71
CA PHE A 76 -10.70 -24.70 2.01
C PHE A 76 -9.45 -24.00 2.53
N VAL A 77 -8.43 -23.82 1.69
CA VAL A 77 -7.22 -23.06 2.04
C VAL A 77 -7.57 -21.60 2.36
N TRP A 78 -8.40 -20.94 1.55
CA TRP A 78 -8.79 -19.54 1.76
C TRP A 78 -9.56 -19.32 3.06
N TYR A 79 -10.60 -20.11 3.31
CA TYR A 79 -11.41 -20.00 4.52
C TYR A 79 -10.67 -20.53 5.75
N GLY A 80 -9.84 -21.56 5.60
CA GLY A 80 -8.95 -22.06 6.65
C GLY A 80 -7.94 -20.98 7.08
N ALA A 81 -7.28 -20.33 6.14
CA ALA A 81 -6.38 -19.21 6.42
C ALA A 81 -7.12 -18.03 7.06
N SER A 82 -8.29 -17.66 6.51
CA SER A 82 -9.15 -16.60 7.06
C SER A 82 -9.53 -16.85 8.53
N PHE A 83 -9.89 -18.09 8.85
CA PHE A 83 -10.21 -18.52 10.21
C PHE A 83 -8.98 -18.46 11.13
N LEU A 84 -7.86 -19.04 10.72
CA LEU A 84 -6.63 -19.10 11.52
C LEU A 84 -6.03 -17.71 11.79
N LEU A 85 -6.09 -16.82 10.81
CA LEU A 85 -5.55 -15.47 10.88
C LEU A 85 -6.57 -14.44 11.37
N ASN A 86 -7.81 -14.86 11.65
CA ASN A 86 -8.91 -14.01 12.11
C ASN A 86 -9.14 -12.78 11.21
N THR A 87 -9.16 -12.98 9.90
CA THR A 87 -9.40 -11.91 8.91
C THR A 87 -10.13 -12.46 7.68
N ALA A 88 -10.94 -11.63 7.03
CA ALA A 88 -11.59 -11.97 5.77
C ALA A 88 -10.64 -11.89 4.54
N SER A 89 -9.44 -11.34 4.73
CA SER A 89 -8.44 -11.16 3.66
C SER A 89 -7.07 -11.57 4.17
N PRO A 90 -6.77 -12.88 4.27
CA PRO A 90 -5.55 -13.40 4.88
C PRO A 90 -4.27 -13.09 4.10
N ILE A 91 -4.40 -12.72 2.82
CA ILE A 91 -3.27 -12.36 1.96
C ILE A 91 -3.57 -11.08 1.18
N SER A 92 -2.54 -10.26 0.94
CA SER A 92 -2.60 -9.12 0.02
C SER A 92 -1.31 -8.98 -0.77
N ALA A 93 -1.34 -8.28 -1.90
CA ALA A 93 -0.15 -7.95 -2.68
C ALA A 93 0.08 -6.46 -2.65
N VAL A 94 1.34 -6.06 -2.55
CA VAL A 94 1.75 -4.67 -2.41
C VAL A 94 1.85 -4.04 -3.79
N VAL A 95 1.09 -2.96 -4.00
CA VAL A 95 0.90 -2.37 -5.33
C VAL A 95 1.71 -1.10 -5.59
N SER A 96 2.21 -0.46 -4.53
CA SER A 96 2.95 0.80 -4.56
C SER A 96 4.24 0.71 -3.75
N CYS A 97 5.04 1.77 -3.84
CA CYS A 97 6.31 1.93 -3.13
C CYS A 97 6.22 2.90 -1.93
N SER A 98 5.01 3.15 -1.43
CA SER A 98 4.79 4.03 -0.25
C SER A 98 5.29 3.44 1.06
N MET A 99 5.57 2.13 1.11
CA MET A 99 6.06 1.40 2.29
C MET A 99 7.56 1.09 2.26
N LEU A 100 8.30 1.59 1.27
CA LEU A 100 9.74 1.38 1.24
C LEU A 100 10.44 2.03 2.46
N PRO A 101 11.50 1.42 3.01
CA PRO A 101 12.08 0.12 2.61
C PRO A 101 11.43 -1.09 3.32
N ALA A 102 10.45 -0.87 4.21
CA ALA A 102 9.90 -1.92 5.06
C ALA A 102 9.12 -3.00 4.28
N ILE A 103 8.45 -2.62 3.19
CA ILE A 103 7.74 -3.53 2.29
C ILE A 103 7.97 -3.11 0.85
N GLN A 104 8.31 -4.06 -0.03
CA GLN A 104 8.54 -3.79 -1.44
C GLN A 104 7.27 -3.99 -2.26
N ARG A 105 7.15 -3.20 -3.32
CA ARG A 105 6.14 -3.44 -4.36
C ARG A 105 6.34 -4.85 -4.96
N GLY A 106 5.25 -5.59 -5.05
CA GLY A 106 5.27 -6.98 -5.52
C GLY A 106 5.54 -8.00 -4.44
N ASP A 107 5.67 -7.61 -3.17
CA ASP A 107 5.61 -8.55 -2.05
C ASP A 107 4.18 -9.05 -1.86
N LEU A 108 4.05 -10.32 -1.47
CA LEU A 108 2.81 -10.86 -0.92
C LEU A 108 2.90 -10.81 0.60
N ILE A 109 1.92 -10.21 1.26
CA ILE A 109 1.87 -10.10 2.71
C ILE A 109 0.78 -10.99 3.30
N ILE A 110 1.08 -11.56 4.47
CA ILE A 110 0.14 -12.35 5.29
C ILE A 110 -0.45 -11.43 6.34
N ILE A 111 -1.77 -11.44 6.44
CA ILE A 111 -2.54 -10.49 7.24
C ILE A 111 -3.15 -11.23 8.42
N GLN A 112 -2.95 -10.71 9.63
CA GLN A 112 -3.59 -11.18 10.85
C GLN A 112 -4.54 -10.13 11.41
N GLY A 113 -5.82 -10.47 11.62
CA GLY A 113 -6.77 -9.59 12.28
C GLY A 113 -6.68 -9.66 13.82
N GLY A 114 -7.71 -9.16 14.50
CA GLY A 114 -7.79 -9.16 15.97
C GLY A 114 -7.85 -7.78 16.63
N GLY A 115 -7.72 -6.69 15.86
CA GLY A 115 -8.08 -5.33 16.28
C GLY A 115 -7.19 -4.67 17.33
N ASN A 116 -6.17 -5.36 17.85
CA ASN A 116 -5.17 -4.79 18.74
C ASN A 116 -3.86 -4.56 17.98
N TYR A 117 -3.73 -3.36 17.39
CA TYR A 117 -2.56 -2.96 16.62
C TYR A 117 -1.73 -1.95 17.41
N THR A 118 -0.42 -2.15 17.43
CA THR A 118 0.54 -1.32 18.16
C THR A 118 0.61 0.07 17.51
N ALA A 119 0.14 1.08 18.24
CA ALA A 119 0.14 2.48 17.85
C ALA A 119 0.10 3.35 19.13
N TYR A 120 0.30 4.67 19.01
CA TYR A 120 0.04 5.56 20.14
C TYR A 120 -1.45 5.63 20.43
N GLU A 121 -1.86 5.14 21.61
CA GLU A 121 -3.26 5.24 22.03
C GLU A 121 -3.56 6.63 22.62
N ILE A 122 -4.58 7.29 22.06
CA ILE A 122 -5.02 8.62 22.48
C ILE A 122 -6.54 8.64 22.58
N ASN A 123 -7.06 9.03 23.75
CA ASN A 123 -8.47 9.35 23.91
C ASN A 123 -8.69 10.81 23.51
N ILE A 124 -9.57 11.04 22.55
CA ILE A 124 -9.88 12.39 22.04
C ILE A 124 -11.37 12.67 22.15
N THR A 125 -11.75 13.94 22.18
CA THR A 125 -13.17 14.33 22.20
C THR A 125 -13.75 14.24 20.80
N LYS A 126 -15.09 14.26 20.71
CA LYS A 126 -15.77 14.33 19.42
C LYS A 126 -15.40 15.59 18.65
N GLU A 127 -15.25 16.72 19.34
CA GLU A 127 -14.84 17.99 18.73
C GLU A 127 -13.44 17.90 18.11
N ASP A 128 -12.49 17.25 18.79
CA ASP A 128 -11.15 17.00 18.25
C ASP A 128 -11.20 16.09 17.01
N TYR A 129 -12.07 15.08 17.01
CA TYR A 129 -12.28 14.21 15.85
C TYR A 129 -12.86 14.98 14.65
N GLU A 130 -13.91 15.77 14.86
CA GLU A 130 -14.49 16.61 13.80
C GLU A 130 -13.46 17.63 13.27
N ALA A 131 -12.59 18.16 14.13
CA ALA A 131 -11.51 19.04 13.71
C ALA A 131 -10.49 18.35 12.79
N LEU A 132 -10.20 17.05 12.98
CA LEU A 132 -9.34 16.27 12.08
C LEU A 132 -9.93 16.13 10.66
N LEU A 133 -11.26 16.20 10.51
CA LEU A 133 -11.95 16.17 9.22
C LEU A 133 -11.98 17.54 8.53
N GLY A 134 -11.66 18.61 9.26
CA GLY A 134 -11.75 19.99 8.81
C GLY A 134 -10.48 20.51 8.11
N TYR A 135 -10.41 21.83 8.04
CA TYR A 135 -9.27 22.57 7.49
C TYR A 135 -8.15 22.62 8.52
N SER A 136 -6.91 22.62 8.03
CA SER A 136 -5.75 22.89 8.88
C SER A 136 -5.50 24.38 8.99
N GLN A 137 -5.16 24.84 10.19
CA GLN A 137 -4.59 26.16 10.40
C GLN A 137 -3.07 26.04 10.32
N ALA A 138 -2.47 26.71 9.34
CA ALA A 138 -1.03 26.76 9.18
C ALA A 138 -0.49 28.12 9.60
N VAL A 139 0.50 28.10 10.48
CA VAL A 139 1.08 29.29 11.10
C VAL A 139 2.57 29.35 10.79
N HIS A 140 3.02 30.53 10.35
CA HIS A 140 4.44 30.88 10.21
C HIS A 140 4.63 32.35 10.60
N GLY A 141 5.36 32.61 11.69
CA GLY A 141 5.44 33.95 12.28
C GLY A 141 4.06 34.49 12.67
N GLU A 142 3.69 35.66 12.15
CA GLU A 142 2.37 36.29 12.35
C GLU A 142 1.34 35.85 11.29
N LYS A 143 1.76 35.14 10.24
CA LYS A 143 0.87 34.72 9.14
C LYS A 143 0.15 33.44 9.53
N VAL A 144 -1.18 33.48 9.41
CA VAL A 144 -2.06 32.33 9.61
C VAL A 144 -2.88 32.12 8.34
N ILE A 145 -2.84 30.92 7.78
CA ILE A 145 -3.69 30.53 6.65
C ILE A 145 -4.51 29.29 6.99
N SER A 146 -5.70 29.20 6.40
CA SER A 146 -6.57 28.04 6.50
C SER A 146 -6.48 27.25 5.20
N VAL A 147 -6.06 25.99 5.25
CA VAL A 147 -5.81 25.15 4.08
C VAL A 147 -6.59 23.83 4.14
N LYS A 148 -7.00 23.32 2.99
CA LYS A 148 -7.56 21.97 2.88
C LYS A 148 -6.40 20.98 2.87
N GLY A 149 -6.49 19.93 3.69
CA GLY A 149 -5.37 18.99 3.83
C GLY A 149 -4.24 19.59 4.65
N SER A 150 -3.09 19.80 4.02
CA SER A 150 -1.87 20.30 4.68
C SER A 150 -1.27 21.49 3.94
N VAL A 151 -0.34 22.19 4.58
CA VAL A 151 0.52 23.18 3.91
C VAL A 151 1.19 22.56 2.69
N PHE A 152 1.63 21.31 2.79
CA PHE A 152 2.22 20.59 1.68
C PHE A 152 1.23 20.41 0.51
N SER A 153 0.00 19.99 0.77
CA SER A 153 -1.03 19.84 -0.28
C SER A 153 -1.41 21.18 -0.91
N PHE A 154 -1.49 22.24 -0.10
CA PHE A 154 -1.67 23.61 -0.59
C PHE A 154 -0.53 24.03 -1.53
N CYS A 155 0.71 23.78 -1.14
CA CYS A 155 1.88 24.14 -1.94
C CYS A 155 2.09 23.30 -3.19
N GLN A 156 1.51 22.10 -3.26
CA GLN A 156 1.42 21.37 -4.51
C GLN A 156 0.44 22.02 -5.50
N ALA A 157 -0.64 22.62 -4.99
CA ALA A 157 -1.66 23.27 -5.82
C ALA A 157 -1.31 24.73 -6.17
N ALA A 158 -0.55 25.42 -5.32
CA ALA A 158 -0.14 26.81 -5.49
C ALA A 158 1.37 26.98 -5.21
N PRO A 159 2.25 26.38 -6.04
CA PRO A 159 3.69 26.35 -5.77
C PRO A 159 4.36 27.75 -5.76
N ASP A 160 3.75 28.73 -6.44
CA ASP A 160 4.27 30.09 -6.54
C ASP A 160 3.84 31.00 -5.36
N ASP A 161 3.02 30.51 -4.43
CA ASP A 161 2.66 31.28 -3.23
C ASP A 161 3.91 31.49 -2.35
N PRO A 162 4.22 32.71 -1.90
CA PRO A 162 5.37 32.97 -1.04
C PRO A 162 5.43 32.10 0.23
N PHE A 163 4.25 31.71 0.77
CA PHE A 163 4.17 30.80 1.92
C PHE A 163 4.81 29.44 1.65
N CYS A 164 4.78 29.00 0.39
CA CYS A 164 5.30 27.70 -0.03
C CYS A 164 6.82 27.70 -0.17
N TYR A 165 7.40 28.82 -0.59
CA TYR A 165 8.85 28.98 -0.56
C TYR A 165 9.38 28.94 0.88
N GLU A 166 8.71 29.64 1.80
CA GLU A 166 9.05 29.63 3.23
C GLU A 166 8.91 28.22 3.82
N PHE A 167 7.81 27.52 3.52
CA PHE A 167 7.59 26.15 3.99
C PHE A 167 8.64 25.17 3.47
N ALA A 168 9.02 25.28 2.18
CA ALA A 168 10.04 24.43 1.59
C ALA A 168 11.43 24.68 2.20
N THR A 169 11.73 25.93 2.55
CA THR A 169 13.06 26.31 3.05
C THR A 169 13.20 26.17 4.56
N LYS A 170 12.15 26.40 5.34
CA LYS A 170 12.17 26.43 6.81
C LYS A 170 10.96 25.72 7.43
N PRO A 171 10.72 24.44 7.10
CA PRO A 171 9.54 23.72 7.58
C PRO A 171 9.42 23.66 9.11
N GLU A 172 10.55 23.69 9.83
CA GLU A 172 10.62 23.70 11.29
C GLU A 172 10.01 24.94 11.96
N GLU A 173 9.86 26.05 11.22
CA GLU A 173 9.22 27.28 11.71
C GLU A 173 7.69 27.25 11.55
N PHE A 174 7.15 26.19 10.91
CA PHE A 174 5.72 26.05 10.63
C PHE A 174 5.02 25.19 11.68
N SER A 175 3.83 25.62 12.07
CA SER A 175 2.90 24.81 12.86
C SER A 175 1.62 24.61 12.05
N GLU A 176 1.23 23.37 11.81
CA GLU A 176 -0.06 23.01 11.23
C GLU A 176 -0.95 22.36 12.29
N SER A 177 -2.17 22.86 12.49
CA SER A 177 -3.07 22.32 13.50
C SER A 177 -4.46 22.01 12.98
N ARG A 178 -5.07 20.97 13.57
CA ARG A 178 -6.48 20.60 13.41
C ARG A 178 -7.06 20.36 14.80
N GLY A 179 -7.75 21.37 15.34
CA GLY A 179 -8.18 21.35 16.73
C GLY A 179 -6.97 21.28 17.67
N ASN A 180 -6.98 20.35 18.63
CA ASN A 180 -5.87 20.15 19.57
C ASN A 180 -4.70 19.32 19.00
N PHE A 181 -4.79 18.85 17.76
CA PHE A 181 -3.68 18.20 17.06
C PHE A 181 -2.79 19.25 16.40
N VAL A 182 -1.48 19.11 16.58
CA VAL A 182 -0.46 19.91 15.89
C VAL A 182 0.50 18.96 15.19
N PHE A 183 0.63 19.10 13.87
CA PHE A 183 1.53 18.36 13.00
C PHE A 183 2.81 19.18 12.84
N ASN A 184 3.90 18.73 13.45
CA ASN A 184 5.17 19.45 13.43
C ASN A 184 6.04 18.96 12.29
N TYR A 185 6.51 19.91 11.49
CA TYR A 185 7.34 19.63 10.33
C TYR A 185 8.83 19.73 10.68
N GLY A 186 9.63 19.00 9.91
CA GLY A 186 11.08 19.12 9.87
C GLY A 186 11.60 18.81 8.47
N ARG A 187 12.90 18.60 8.34
CA ARG A 187 13.52 18.18 7.09
C ARG A 187 13.81 16.68 7.12
N CYS A 188 13.34 15.97 6.10
CA CYS A 188 13.72 14.59 5.84
C CYS A 188 14.59 14.52 4.58
N LYS A 189 15.44 13.51 4.51
CA LYS A 189 16.27 13.24 3.33
C LYS A 189 15.54 12.27 2.41
N ARG A 190 15.31 12.68 1.17
CA ARG A 190 14.77 11.86 0.09
C ARG A 190 15.90 11.45 -0.84
N ARG A 191 16.24 10.16 -0.89
CA ARG A 191 17.13 9.62 -1.93
C ARG A 191 16.37 9.59 -3.25
N ILE A 192 16.93 10.14 -4.32
CA ILE A 192 16.33 10.21 -5.67
C ILE A 192 17.20 9.56 -6.76
N GLY A 193 18.30 8.93 -6.38
CA GLY A 193 19.25 8.24 -7.25
C GLY A 193 20.24 7.42 -6.43
N ALA A 194 21.26 6.82 -7.06
CA ALA A 194 22.23 5.96 -6.38
C ALA A 194 22.87 6.64 -5.14
N ASP A 195 23.23 7.92 -5.26
CA ASP A 195 23.84 8.73 -4.19
C ASP A 195 23.34 10.18 -4.18
N VAL A 196 22.17 10.44 -4.76
CA VAL A 196 21.59 11.80 -4.82
C VAL A 196 20.50 11.92 -3.77
N TYR A 197 20.66 12.90 -2.88
CA TYR A 197 19.71 13.20 -1.81
C TYR A 197 19.16 14.61 -1.97
N LYS A 198 17.86 14.76 -1.74
CA LYS A 198 17.18 16.04 -1.65
C LYS A 198 16.56 16.15 -0.26
N GLU A 199 16.64 17.33 0.36
CA GLU A 199 15.85 17.61 1.55
C GLU A 199 14.45 18.06 1.17
N GLU A 200 13.46 17.61 1.94
CA GLU A 200 12.07 18.03 1.78
C GLU A 200 11.36 18.14 3.13
N PRO A 201 10.32 18.98 3.23
CA PRO A 201 9.44 19.01 4.38
C PRO A 201 8.77 17.65 4.63
N CYS A 202 8.80 17.21 5.89
CA CYS A 202 8.14 16.00 6.34
C CYS A 202 7.63 16.17 7.78
N ILE A 203 6.66 15.35 8.16
CA ILE A 203 6.21 15.28 9.55
C ILE A 203 7.22 14.51 10.40
N ILE A 204 7.65 15.11 11.52
CA ILE A 204 8.62 14.51 12.46
C ILE A 204 7.98 14.09 13.77
N ASN A 205 6.91 14.76 14.18
CA ASN A 205 6.11 14.39 15.34
C ASN A 205 4.71 15.02 15.26
N VAL A 206 3.78 14.47 16.02
CA VAL A 206 2.44 15.05 16.23
C VAL A 206 2.29 15.37 17.71
N SER A 207 1.82 16.55 18.04
CA SER A 207 1.39 16.90 19.39
C SER A 207 -0.13 16.80 19.50
N TYR A 208 -0.62 16.25 20.60
CA TYR A 208 -2.02 16.35 20.98
C TYR A 208 -2.10 16.92 22.39
N LYS A 209 -2.72 18.10 22.52
CA LYS A 209 -2.69 18.91 23.75
C LYS A 209 -1.22 19.13 24.20
N ASN A 210 -0.85 18.69 25.40
CA ASN A 210 0.47 18.93 25.99
C ASN A 210 1.46 17.77 25.79
N LYS A 211 1.13 16.77 24.95
CA LYS A 211 1.99 15.60 24.73
C LYS A 211 2.39 15.49 23.27
N THR A 212 3.67 15.24 23.04
CA THR A 212 4.27 15.07 21.72
C THR A 212 4.60 13.62 21.45
N TYR A 213 4.31 13.17 20.25
CA TYR A 213 4.43 11.80 19.77
C TYR A 213 5.35 11.77 18.55
N PRO A 214 6.60 11.32 18.69
CA PRO A 214 7.52 11.23 17.56
C PRO A 214 7.09 10.14 16.58
N ILE A 215 7.32 10.39 15.29
CA ILE A 215 7.17 9.39 14.23
C ILE A 215 8.24 8.31 14.47
N LYS A 216 7.80 7.06 14.65
CA LYS A 216 8.66 5.88 14.87
C LYS A 216 8.19 4.71 14.01
N LEU A 217 9.14 3.96 13.44
CA LEU A 217 8.85 2.78 12.62
C LEU A 217 8.56 1.49 13.43
N SER A 218 8.42 1.57 14.76
CA SER A 218 8.14 0.42 15.63
C SER A 218 6.66 0.00 15.71
N HIS A 219 5.76 0.76 15.08
CA HIS A 219 4.32 0.50 15.11
C HIS A 219 3.88 -0.57 14.10
N ASP A 220 2.69 -1.13 14.26
CA ASP A 220 2.19 -2.15 13.33
C ASP A 220 1.88 -1.56 11.94
N ILE A 221 2.15 -2.34 10.89
CA ILE A 221 1.70 -2.05 9.52
C ILE A 221 0.35 -2.71 9.34
N ILE A 222 -0.67 -1.93 9.00
CA ILE A 222 -2.03 -2.41 8.82
C ILE A 222 -2.47 -2.35 7.36
N VAL A 223 -3.36 -3.28 7.01
CA VAL A 223 -4.07 -3.30 5.73
C VAL A 223 -5.49 -2.87 5.99
N TYR A 224 -5.97 -1.88 5.26
CA TYR A 224 -7.33 -1.36 5.45
C TYR A 224 -7.98 -0.96 4.13
N GLN A 225 -9.31 -0.91 4.14
CA GLN A 225 -10.10 -0.35 3.06
C GLN A 225 -10.40 1.13 3.36
N PRO A 226 -9.99 2.08 2.50
CA PRO A 226 -10.30 3.50 2.71
C PRO A 226 -11.81 3.76 2.73
N ASN A 227 -12.24 4.88 3.32
CA ASN A 227 -13.65 5.28 3.20
C ASN A 227 -13.98 5.55 1.72
N PRO A 228 -15.18 5.19 1.22
CA PRO A 228 -15.51 5.32 -0.21
C PRO A 228 -15.35 6.74 -0.79
N ASN A 229 -15.43 7.77 0.06
CA ASN A 229 -15.28 9.17 -0.33
C ASN A 229 -13.84 9.68 -0.25
N ASP A 230 -12.93 8.91 0.37
CA ASP A 230 -11.52 9.27 0.47
C ASP A 230 -10.85 9.22 -0.91
N ILE A 231 -9.86 10.08 -1.14
CA ILE A 231 -9.08 10.05 -2.39
C ILE A 231 -8.37 8.70 -2.57
N PHE A 232 -7.96 8.05 -1.48
CA PHE A 232 -7.28 6.75 -1.55
C PHE A 232 -8.19 5.57 -1.94
N ALA A 233 -9.52 5.72 -1.85
CA ALA A 233 -10.45 4.67 -2.28
C ALA A 233 -10.32 4.34 -3.78
N MET A 234 -9.75 5.24 -4.58
CA MET A 234 -9.48 5.03 -6.01
C MET A 234 -8.39 3.98 -6.28
N TYR A 235 -7.54 3.67 -5.29
CA TYR A 235 -6.42 2.73 -5.43
C TYR A 235 -6.70 1.33 -4.85
N GLY A 236 -7.77 1.19 -4.07
CA GLY A 236 -8.13 -0.06 -3.38
C GLY A 236 -7.63 -0.11 -1.94
N ASP A 237 -7.24 -1.31 -1.49
CA ASP A 237 -6.71 -1.50 -0.14
C ASP A 237 -5.38 -0.77 0.04
N ILE A 238 -5.19 -0.17 1.21
CA ILE A 238 -3.98 0.54 1.58
C ILE A 238 -3.23 -0.25 2.65
N ILE A 239 -1.92 -0.32 2.50
CA ILE A 239 -0.99 -0.99 3.41
C ILE A 239 -0.09 0.08 4.00
N HIS A 240 -0.38 0.57 5.20
CA HIS A 240 0.36 1.67 5.82
C HIS A 240 0.57 1.44 7.32
N ARG A 241 1.58 2.09 7.90
CA ARG A 241 1.87 2.00 9.33
C ARG A 241 0.86 2.80 10.15
N ALA A 242 0.33 2.18 11.21
CA ALA A 242 -0.62 2.79 12.13
C ALA A 242 0.12 3.56 13.23
N TYR A 243 0.17 4.90 13.15
CA TYR A 243 0.90 5.70 14.12
C TYR A 243 0.06 6.04 15.36
N PHE A 244 -1.23 6.29 15.17
CA PHE A 244 -2.14 6.71 16.22
C PHE A 244 -3.38 5.85 16.23
N LYS A 245 -3.78 5.38 17.41
CA LYS A 245 -5.04 4.72 17.70
C LYS A 245 -5.89 5.68 18.54
N LEU A 246 -6.87 6.29 17.88
CA LEU A 246 -7.75 7.29 18.45
C LEU A 246 -9.00 6.62 19.00
N ASN A 247 -9.34 6.86 20.27
CA ASN A 247 -10.61 6.45 20.84
C ASN A 247 -11.54 7.66 20.97
N VAL A 248 -12.71 7.57 20.34
CA VAL A 248 -13.75 8.61 20.29
C VAL A 248 -15.08 7.97 20.65
N ASP A 249 -15.63 8.30 21.82
CA ASP A 249 -16.94 7.77 22.27
C ASP A 249 -17.08 6.24 22.15
N GLY A 250 -16.02 5.49 22.47
CA GLY A 250 -15.99 4.03 22.40
C GLY A 250 -15.76 3.45 20.99
N LYS A 251 -15.56 4.30 19.97
CA LYS A 251 -15.12 3.90 18.64
C LYS A 251 -13.62 4.12 18.47
N THR A 252 -12.97 3.25 17.68
CA THR A 252 -11.54 3.31 17.42
C THR A 252 -11.28 3.70 15.97
N TYR A 253 -10.37 4.66 15.78
CA TYR A 253 -9.87 5.09 14.48
C TYR A 253 -8.35 5.08 14.45
N TYR A 254 -7.76 4.96 13.26
CA TYR A 254 -6.32 4.99 13.06
C TYR A 254 -5.91 6.18 12.18
N LEU A 255 -4.80 6.80 12.55
CA LEU A 255 -4.06 7.68 11.64
C LEU A 255 -2.87 6.89 11.09
N THR A 256 -2.87 6.73 9.77
CA THR A 256 -1.91 5.89 9.06
C THR A 256 -0.98 6.72 8.19
N LYS A 257 0.12 6.09 7.80
CA LYS A 257 1.10 6.68 6.90
C LYS A 257 2.00 5.61 6.28
N GLY A 258 2.30 5.76 4.99
CA GLY A 258 3.36 5.00 4.33
C GLY A 258 4.74 5.40 4.83
N ASP A 259 5.63 4.44 5.05
CA ASP A 259 6.98 4.70 5.55
C ASP A 259 7.80 5.61 4.63
N ASN A 260 7.56 5.52 3.32
CA ASN A 260 8.15 6.35 2.28
C ASN A 260 7.35 7.64 1.99
N ASN A 261 6.22 7.87 2.66
CA ASN A 261 5.47 9.13 2.52
C ASN A 261 6.08 10.20 3.42
N ASN A 262 5.99 11.49 3.10
CA ASN A 262 6.49 12.56 3.98
C ASN A 262 5.44 13.07 4.99
N LEU A 263 4.18 12.68 4.85
CA LEU A 263 3.03 13.14 5.65
C LEU A 263 2.17 11.98 6.14
N LEU A 264 1.31 12.24 7.13
CA LEU A 264 0.20 11.34 7.46
C LEU A 264 -0.84 11.32 6.33
N ASP A 265 -1.54 10.21 6.16
CA ASP A 265 -2.50 10.04 5.08
C ASP A 265 -3.64 11.08 5.14
N ILE A 266 -4.07 11.46 6.36
CA ILE A 266 -5.09 12.49 6.59
C ILE A 266 -4.65 13.91 6.20
N GLN A 267 -3.35 14.14 6.06
CA GLN A 267 -2.79 15.44 5.65
C GLN A 267 -2.80 15.62 4.13
N TYR A 268 -2.95 14.53 3.37
CA TYR A 268 -3.01 14.60 1.91
C TYR A 268 -4.39 15.07 1.43
N TYR A 269 -4.40 16.06 0.54
CA TYR A 269 -5.60 16.55 -0.13
C TYR A 269 -5.30 16.87 -1.59
N SER A 270 -6.12 16.34 -2.50
CA SER A 270 -6.08 16.73 -3.90
C SER A 270 -7.02 17.90 -4.14
N TYR A 271 -6.45 19.06 -4.47
CA TYR A 271 -7.22 20.24 -4.91
C TYR A 271 -7.89 20.02 -6.26
N TYR A 272 -7.36 19.14 -7.11
CA TYR A 272 -7.96 18.79 -8.40
C TYR A 272 -9.25 17.97 -8.24
N TYR A 273 -9.21 16.94 -7.38
CA TYR A 273 -10.39 16.10 -7.11
C TYR A 273 -11.28 16.62 -5.98
N GLU A 274 -10.84 17.68 -5.31
CA GLU A 274 -11.44 18.24 -4.09
C GLU A 274 -11.65 17.21 -2.97
N ARG A 275 -10.73 16.25 -2.81
CA ARG A 275 -10.84 15.14 -1.84
C ARG A 275 -9.55 14.93 -1.05
N GLY A 276 -9.71 14.59 0.22
CA GLY A 276 -8.64 14.15 1.12
C GLY A 276 -8.91 12.75 1.66
N ASN A 277 -8.20 12.38 2.71
CA ASN A 277 -8.44 11.14 3.46
C ASN A 277 -8.92 11.44 4.88
N THR A 278 -9.64 10.48 5.45
CA THR A 278 -10.19 10.56 6.80
C THR A 278 -9.54 9.53 7.73
N PRO A 279 -9.65 9.67 9.06
CA PRO A 279 -9.19 8.65 10.00
C PRO A 279 -9.82 7.29 9.68
N VAL A 280 -9.01 6.23 9.72
CA VAL A 280 -9.42 4.87 9.32
C VAL A 280 -10.19 4.22 10.47
N PRO A 281 -11.49 3.93 10.32
CA PRO A 281 -12.23 3.28 11.39
C PRO A 281 -11.79 1.81 11.56
N LEU A 282 -11.80 1.28 12.77
CA LEU A 282 -11.33 -0.09 13.08
C LEU A 282 -12.03 -1.16 12.21
N GLU A 283 -13.32 -1.00 11.92
CA GLU A 283 -14.10 -1.90 11.07
C GLU A 283 -13.59 -2.01 9.64
N HIS A 284 -12.82 -1.02 9.16
CA HIS A 284 -12.22 -1.05 7.83
C HIS A 284 -10.84 -1.72 7.82
N VAL A 285 -10.26 -1.98 8.99
CA VAL A 285 -8.96 -2.62 9.10
C VAL A 285 -9.10 -4.13 8.91
N LYS A 286 -8.44 -4.65 7.89
CA LYS A 286 -8.42 -6.09 7.56
C LYS A 286 -7.47 -6.87 8.47
N GLY A 287 -6.42 -6.22 8.96
CA GLY A 287 -5.43 -6.82 9.87
C GLY A 287 -4.08 -6.12 9.78
N ARG A 288 -3.11 -6.65 10.51
CA ARG A 288 -1.70 -6.26 10.41
C ARG A 288 -0.90 -7.23 9.55
N ASP A 289 0.14 -6.72 8.92
CA ASP A 289 1.18 -7.55 8.32
C ASP A 289 1.91 -8.34 9.42
N VAL A 290 2.05 -9.65 9.21
CA VAL A 290 2.82 -10.54 10.10
C VAL A 290 3.93 -11.29 9.38
N PHE A 291 3.91 -11.31 8.04
CA PHE A 291 4.89 -12.03 7.24
C PHE A 291 4.85 -11.59 5.78
N GLN A 292 6.01 -11.50 5.15
CA GLN A 292 6.18 -11.01 3.79
C GLN A 292 6.89 -12.07 2.95
N VAL A 293 6.37 -12.33 1.75
CA VAL A 293 6.97 -13.20 0.75
C VAL A 293 7.41 -12.34 -0.44
N PRO A 294 8.73 -12.10 -0.60
CA PRO A 294 9.23 -11.25 -1.66
C PRO A 294 8.82 -11.71 -3.06
N PHE A 295 8.54 -10.75 -3.93
CA PHE A 295 8.22 -10.93 -5.35
C PHE A 295 6.96 -11.73 -5.68
N LEU A 296 6.38 -12.47 -4.73
CA LEU A 296 5.24 -13.34 -5.03
C LEU A 296 4.01 -12.50 -5.42
N GLY A 297 3.80 -11.33 -4.83
CA GLY A 297 2.72 -10.40 -5.19
C GLY A 297 2.72 -9.94 -6.66
N TYR A 298 3.82 -10.10 -7.41
CA TYR A 298 3.84 -9.81 -8.85
C TYR A 298 2.85 -10.67 -9.66
N TYR A 299 2.49 -11.89 -9.19
CA TYR A 299 1.44 -12.67 -9.86
C TYR A 299 0.11 -11.90 -9.85
N LYS A 300 -0.26 -11.27 -8.72
CA LYS A 300 -1.51 -10.52 -8.58
C LYS A 300 -1.45 -9.24 -9.38
N LEU A 301 -0.34 -8.51 -9.33
CA LEU A 301 -0.11 -7.31 -10.15
C LEU A 301 -0.30 -7.59 -11.64
N PHE A 302 0.25 -8.71 -12.10
CA PHE A 302 0.12 -9.16 -13.48
C PHE A 302 -1.34 -9.46 -13.87
N LEU A 303 -2.06 -10.23 -13.05
CA LEU A 303 -3.47 -10.55 -13.28
C LEU A 303 -4.38 -9.30 -13.25
N SER A 304 -4.03 -8.31 -12.44
CA SER A 304 -4.75 -7.03 -12.34
C SER A 304 -4.26 -5.96 -13.33
N MET A 305 -3.35 -6.30 -14.25
CA MET A 305 -2.75 -5.38 -15.23
C MET A 305 -2.08 -4.14 -14.63
N MET A 306 -1.62 -4.22 -13.37
CA MET A 306 -0.93 -3.14 -12.67
C MET A 306 0.58 -3.18 -12.93
N PHE A 307 0.98 -2.91 -14.17
CA PHE A 307 2.38 -3.02 -14.60
C PHE A 307 3.23 -1.80 -14.24
N SER A 308 2.63 -0.61 -14.24
CA SER A 308 3.33 0.65 -13.98
C SER A 308 3.75 0.77 -12.52
N GLU A 309 4.94 1.32 -12.30
CA GLU A 309 5.45 1.72 -11.00
C GLU A 309 5.10 3.18 -10.73
N ASP A 310 4.84 3.51 -9.46
CA ASP A 310 4.71 4.89 -9.03
C ASP A 310 6.10 5.56 -8.93
N THR A 311 6.13 6.89 -8.98
CA THR A 311 7.39 7.66 -8.94
C THR A 311 8.17 7.46 -7.64
N GLN A 312 7.50 7.07 -6.54
CA GLN A 312 8.17 6.84 -5.26
C GLN A 312 9.01 5.57 -5.27
N CYS A 313 8.81 4.65 -6.22
CA CYS A 313 9.62 3.43 -6.37
C CYS A 313 11.12 3.71 -6.60
N ASN A 314 11.45 4.90 -7.10
CA ASN A 314 12.83 5.33 -7.29
C ASN A 314 13.38 6.15 -6.13
N THR A 315 12.63 6.25 -5.02
CA THR A 315 12.98 7.13 -3.91
C THR A 315 12.85 6.46 -2.55
N LEU A 316 13.65 6.92 -1.59
CA LEU A 316 13.55 6.51 -0.19
C LEU A 316 13.57 7.73 0.73
N LEU A 317 12.63 7.79 1.66
CA LEU A 317 12.61 8.78 2.71
C LEU A 317 13.39 8.30 3.94
N PHE A 318 14.22 9.18 4.48
CA PHE A 318 14.99 8.98 5.71
C PHE A 318 14.63 10.08 6.71
N TYR A 319 14.29 9.68 7.93
CA TYR A 319 13.94 10.58 9.03
C TYR A 319 15.21 11.11 9.72
N PRO A 320 15.18 12.33 10.27
CA PRO A 320 16.34 12.93 10.92
C PRO A 320 16.84 12.22 12.21
N HIS A 321 16.12 11.22 12.72
CA HIS A 321 16.42 10.54 13.99
C HIS A 321 16.50 9.01 13.88
N GLU A 322 16.57 8.47 12.66
CA GLU A 322 16.71 7.03 12.39
C GLU A 322 17.94 6.69 11.56
#